data_AF-A0A1F9N3R7-F1
#
_entry.id   AF-A0A1F9N3R7-F1
#
_cell.length_a   1.000
_cell.length_b   1.000
_cell.length_c   1.000
_cell.angle_alpha   90.00
_cell.angle_beta   90.00
_cell.angle_gamma   90.00
#
_symmetry.space_group_name_H-M   'P 1'
#
loop_
_entity.id
_entity.type
_entity.pdbx_description
1 polymer ?
#
loop_
_entity_poly.entity_id
_entity_poly.type
_entity_poly.pdbx_seq_one_letter_code
_entity_poly.pdbx_strand_id
1 'polypeptide(L)'
;MQRRRDVYNPKRQILPADQWSASKGQELTVEARYGGNPEHKTRPGDYGLTPPCSPRPGKTLCDAECDFPKSEALMLLQQGIERGLVSVQMRDRWPQNIWAVSASGEVFEAQLENQSTGVYHGYPMPEDDDFRLNVVEKWHARGF
;
A
#
# COMPACT_ATOMS: atom_id res chain seq x y z
N MET A 1 20.77 9.60 23.36
CA MET A 1 20.65 8.16 23.05
C MET A 1 20.20 8.05 21.59
N GLN A 2 21.12 7.76 20.66
CA GLN A 2 20.77 7.55 19.24
C GLN A 2 20.04 6.20 19.14
N ARG A 3 18.74 6.21 18.82
CA ARG A 3 18.03 4.98 18.45
C ARG A 3 18.71 4.40 17.21
N ARG A 4 19.12 3.13 17.27
CA ARG A 4 19.58 2.38 16.09
C ARG A 4 18.44 2.36 15.09
N ARG A 5 18.68 2.86 13.87
CA ARG A 5 17.68 3.03 12.79
C ARG A 5 17.25 1.71 12.12
N ASP A 6 17.63 0.56 12.67
CA ASP A 6 17.66 -0.73 11.96
C ASP A 6 16.80 -1.82 12.62
N VAL A 7 15.58 -1.52 13.07
CA VAL A 7 14.69 -2.55 13.68
C VAL A 7 13.55 -2.98 12.73
N TYR A 8 13.47 -2.44 11.51
CA TYR A 8 12.48 -2.89 10.53
C TYR A 8 12.97 -4.05 9.66
N ASN A 9 12.03 -4.85 9.15
CA ASN A 9 12.31 -6.04 8.33
C ASN A 9 13.26 -5.69 7.16
N PRO A 10 14.43 -6.34 7.03
CA PRO A 10 15.42 -6.01 6.00
C PRO A 10 14.91 -6.23 4.57
N LYS A 11 13.76 -6.88 4.38
CA LYS A 11 13.08 -7.03 3.09
C LYS A 11 12.24 -5.80 2.71
N ARG A 12 11.87 -4.95 3.67
CA ARG A 12 11.20 -3.66 3.45
C ARG A 12 12.25 -2.62 3.07
N GLN A 13 12.61 -2.63 1.79
CA GLN A 13 13.57 -1.67 1.21
C GLN A 13 12.89 -0.90 0.08
N ILE A 14 12.87 0.42 0.19
CA ILE A 14 12.36 1.30 -0.88
C ILE A 14 13.42 1.40 -1.97
N LEU A 15 13.01 1.14 -3.21
CA LEU A 15 13.84 1.23 -4.40
C LEU A 15 14.49 2.63 -4.49
N PRO A 16 15.80 2.74 -4.78
CA PRO A 16 16.46 4.02 -5.02
C PRO A 16 15.74 4.84 -6.10
N ALA A 17 15.70 6.17 -5.95
CA ALA A 17 14.88 7.03 -6.80
C ALA A 17 15.36 7.05 -8.27
N ASP A 18 16.67 6.94 -8.47
CA ASP A 18 17.33 6.84 -9.78
C ASP A 18 17.03 5.52 -10.52
N GLN A 19 16.51 4.51 -9.81
CA GLN A 19 16.15 3.21 -10.37
C GLN A 19 14.65 3.10 -10.70
N TRP A 20 13.86 4.15 -10.41
CA TRP A 20 12.45 4.21 -10.78
C TRP A 20 12.24 5.22 -11.91
N SER A 21 11.69 4.76 -13.03
CA SER A 21 11.38 5.64 -14.16
C SER A 21 9.92 6.09 -14.13
N ALA A 22 9.69 7.34 -14.53
CA ALA A 22 8.34 7.90 -14.64
C ALA A 22 7.45 7.11 -15.61
N SER A 23 8.00 6.63 -16.75
CA SER A 23 7.26 5.81 -17.71
C SER A 23 6.77 4.50 -17.10
N LYS A 24 7.65 3.79 -16.37
CA LYS A 24 7.29 2.55 -15.67
C LYS A 24 6.26 2.80 -14.59
N GLY A 25 6.38 3.91 -13.85
CA GLY A 25 5.38 4.35 -12.88
C GLY A 25 4.02 4.54 -13.53
N GLN A 26 3.94 5.28 -14.65
CA GLN A 26 2.69 5.52 -15.38
C GLN A 26 2.03 4.22 -15.87
N GLU A 27 2.82 3.31 -16.47
CA GLU A 27 2.31 2.00 -16.91
C GLU A 27 1.71 1.20 -15.75
N LEU A 28 2.44 1.10 -14.64
CA LEU A 28 2.00 0.34 -13.47
C LEU A 28 0.79 0.99 -12.80
N THR A 29 0.70 2.32 -12.75
CA THR A 29 -0.44 3.05 -12.19
C THR A 29 -1.74 2.75 -12.93
N VAL A 30 -1.68 2.63 -14.26
CA VAL A 30 -2.84 2.31 -15.11
C VAL A 30 -3.29 0.85 -14.93
N GLU A 31 -2.34 -0.07 -14.74
CA GLU A 31 -2.62 -1.50 -14.65
C GLU A 31 -2.94 -1.96 -13.21
N ALA A 32 -2.34 -1.35 -12.19
CA ALA A 32 -2.49 -1.75 -10.79
C ALA A 32 -3.95 -1.68 -10.35
N ARG A 33 -4.34 -2.63 -9.51
CA ARG A 33 -5.69 -2.73 -8.95
C ARG A 33 -5.60 -2.82 -7.44
N TYR A 34 -6.53 -2.14 -6.77
CA TYR A 34 -6.68 -2.28 -5.33
C TYR A 34 -7.73 -3.36 -5.03
N GLY A 35 -7.26 -4.45 -4.44
CA GLY A 35 -8.06 -5.54 -3.93
C GLY A 35 -8.62 -5.20 -2.56
N GLY A 36 -9.89 -5.50 -2.34
CA GLY A 36 -10.45 -5.55 -0.99
C GLY A 36 -11.02 -6.94 -0.78
N ASN A 37 -10.73 -7.58 0.34
CA ASN A 37 -11.32 -8.89 0.66
C ASN A 37 -12.81 -8.73 1.02
N PRO A 38 -13.75 -9.38 0.29
CA PRO A 38 -15.18 -9.36 0.59
C PRO A 38 -15.58 -9.86 1.98
N GLU A 39 -14.79 -10.74 2.59
CA GLU A 39 -15.15 -11.43 3.83
C GLU A 39 -14.97 -10.57 5.10
N HIS A 40 -14.51 -9.33 4.94
CA HIS A 40 -14.14 -8.43 6.04
C HIS A 40 -14.66 -7.01 5.89
N LYS A 41 -15.72 -6.79 5.09
CA LYS A 41 -16.22 -5.45 4.77
C LYS A 41 -17.54 -5.09 5.42
N THR A 42 -17.61 -3.91 6.01
CA THR A 42 -18.84 -3.33 6.57
C THR A 42 -19.79 -2.81 5.48
N ARG A 43 -19.29 -2.58 4.25
CA ARG A 43 -20.07 -2.09 3.09
C ARG A 43 -19.84 -2.93 1.82
N PRO A 44 -20.49 -4.12 1.69
CA PRO A 44 -20.33 -5.00 0.53
C PRO A 44 -20.79 -4.39 -0.81
N GLY A 45 -21.65 -3.36 -0.79
CA GLY A 45 -22.18 -2.69 -1.98
C GLY A 45 -21.13 -1.98 -2.84
N ASP A 46 -20.09 -1.42 -2.24
CA ASP A 46 -19.04 -0.67 -2.96
C ASP A 46 -18.11 -1.57 -3.80
N TYR A 47 -18.27 -2.89 -3.68
CA TYR A 47 -17.45 -3.89 -4.36
C TYR A 47 -18.23 -4.74 -5.37
N GLY A 48 -19.51 -4.40 -5.63
CA GLY A 48 -20.35 -5.13 -6.60
C GLY A 48 -20.74 -6.53 -6.14
N LEU A 49 -20.83 -6.76 -4.83
CA LEU A 49 -21.10 -8.07 -4.26
C LEU A 49 -22.52 -8.12 -3.68
N THR A 50 -23.36 -8.92 -4.33
CA THR A 50 -24.68 -9.34 -3.86
C THR A 50 -24.65 -10.86 -3.67
N PRO A 51 -25.01 -11.41 -2.50
CA PRO A 51 -25.62 -10.80 -1.30
C PRO A 51 -24.60 -10.43 -0.18
N PRO A 52 -25.00 -9.71 0.89
CA PRO A 52 -24.09 -9.33 1.98
C PRO A 52 -23.51 -10.55 2.71
N CYS A 53 -22.18 -10.67 2.75
CA CYS A 53 -21.51 -11.70 3.56
C CYS A 53 -21.25 -11.16 4.97
N SER A 54 -21.78 -11.86 5.99
CA SER A 54 -21.43 -11.57 7.39
C SER A 54 -19.96 -11.90 7.65
N PRO A 55 -19.21 -11.03 8.36
CA PRO A 55 -17.84 -11.33 8.76
C PRO A 55 -17.81 -12.57 9.68
N ARG A 56 -16.91 -13.53 9.40
CA ARG A 56 -16.75 -14.71 10.25
C ARG A 56 -16.10 -14.32 11.60
N PRO A 57 -16.57 -14.83 12.75
CA PRO A 57 -15.95 -14.58 14.04
C PRO A 57 -14.50 -15.08 14.09
N GLY A 58 -13.57 -14.25 14.58
CA GLY A 58 -12.19 -14.67 14.86
C GLY A 58 -11.14 -14.34 13.79
N LYS A 59 -11.47 -13.51 12.79
CA LYS A 59 -10.48 -12.96 11.85
C LYS A 59 -10.38 -11.44 12.01
N THR A 60 -9.15 -10.91 11.99
CA THR A 60 -8.86 -9.48 11.94
C THR A 60 -9.63 -8.83 10.80
N LEU A 61 -10.49 -7.88 11.13
CA LEU A 61 -11.28 -7.12 10.16
C LEU A 61 -10.34 -6.15 9.44
N CYS A 62 -10.17 -6.29 8.13
CA CYS A 62 -9.39 -5.34 7.32
C CYS A 62 -9.95 -3.91 7.39
N ASP A 63 -11.27 -3.76 7.61
CA ASP A 63 -11.95 -2.47 7.69
C ASP A 63 -12.02 -1.90 9.13
N ALA A 64 -11.67 -2.66 10.18
CA ALA A 64 -11.73 -2.12 11.55
C ALA A 64 -10.63 -1.10 11.84
N GLU A 65 -9.56 -1.08 11.04
CA GLU A 65 -8.45 -0.13 11.18
C GLU A 65 -8.39 0.89 10.03
N CYS A 66 -9.29 0.80 9.04
CA CYS A 66 -9.23 1.62 7.84
C CYS A 66 -10.62 1.84 7.22
N ASP A 67 -11.41 2.76 7.77
CA ASP A 67 -12.72 3.22 7.25
C ASP A 67 -12.56 4.13 6.00
N PHE A 68 -11.67 3.82 5.07
CA PHE A 68 -11.41 4.67 3.90
C PHE A 68 -11.99 4.08 2.60
N PRO A 69 -12.63 4.90 1.73
CA PRO A 69 -13.22 4.43 0.48
C PRO A 69 -12.19 3.74 -0.42
N LYS A 70 -12.62 2.68 -1.13
CA LYS A 70 -11.77 1.97 -2.11
C LYS A 70 -11.11 2.91 -3.13
N SER A 71 -11.81 3.97 -3.53
CA SER A 71 -11.29 5.00 -4.44
C SER A 71 -10.11 5.76 -3.84
N GLU A 72 -10.15 6.05 -2.54
CA GLU A 72 -9.04 6.70 -1.83
C GLU A 72 -7.85 5.74 -1.69
N ALA A 73 -8.13 4.45 -1.40
CA ALA A 73 -7.10 3.42 -1.38
C ALA A 73 -6.39 3.24 -2.73
N LEU A 74 -7.18 3.22 -3.80
CA LEU A 74 -6.62 3.16 -5.15
C LEU A 74 -5.82 4.42 -5.47
N MET A 75 -6.30 5.60 -5.09
CA MET A 75 -5.56 6.86 -5.29
C MET A 75 -4.21 6.85 -4.56
N LEU A 76 -4.17 6.42 -3.29
CA LEU A 76 -2.93 6.31 -2.53
C LEU A 76 -1.97 5.30 -3.15
N LEU A 77 -2.48 4.14 -3.58
CA LEU A 77 -1.69 3.13 -4.28
C LEU A 77 -1.04 3.72 -5.54
N GLN A 78 -1.82 4.42 -6.36
CA GLN A 78 -1.35 5.05 -7.58
C GLN A 78 -0.31 6.14 -7.31
N GLN A 79 -0.53 7.00 -6.31
CA GLN A 79 0.45 8.02 -5.92
C GLN A 79 1.77 7.40 -5.43
N GLY A 80 1.72 6.28 -4.70
CA GLY A 80 2.90 5.53 -4.29
C GLY A 80 3.71 5.01 -5.47
N ILE A 81 3.02 4.45 -6.49
CA ILE A 81 3.65 3.98 -7.73
C ILE A 81 4.24 5.15 -8.51
N GLU A 82 3.51 6.24 -8.70
CA GLU A 82 3.96 7.42 -9.46
C GLU A 82 5.19 8.06 -8.83
N ARG A 83 5.22 8.19 -7.50
CA ARG A 83 6.37 8.71 -6.74
C ARG A 83 7.50 7.68 -6.60
N GLY A 84 7.30 6.46 -7.04
CA GLY A 84 8.29 5.39 -6.97
C GLY A 84 8.58 4.89 -5.56
N LEU A 85 7.69 5.10 -4.60
CA LEU A 85 7.79 4.50 -3.27
C LEU A 85 7.36 3.04 -3.34
N VAL A 86 8.19 2.26 -4.00
CA VAL A 86 7.99 0.84 -4.27
C VAL A 86 9.15 0.03 -3.74
N SER A 87 8.93 -1.25 -3.46
CA SER A 87 9.97 -2.12 -2.92
C SER A 87 11.05 -2.45 -3.96
N VAL A 88 12.29 -2.64 -3.50
CA VAL A 88 13.36 -3.27 -4.29
C VAL A 88 12.93 -4.68 -4.74
N GLN A 89 12.22 -5.40 -3.88
CA GLN A 89 11.71 -6.72 -4.20
C GLN A 89 10.61 -6.64 -5.26
N MET A 90 10.81 -7.37 -6.36
CA MET A 90 9.84 -7.50 -7.45
C MET A 90 9.28 -8.93 -7.52
N ARG A 91 8.07 -9.06 -8.07
CA ARG A 91 7.40 -10.28 -8.51
C ARG A 91 7.03 -10.06 -9.96
N ASP A 92 7.83 -10.62 -10.85
CA ASP A 92 7.85 -10.26 -12.27
C ASP A 92 7.99 -8.74 -12.44
N ARG A 93 6.99 -8.07 -13.00
CA ARG A 93 6.98 -6.60 -13.18
C ARG A 93 6.44 -5.81 -11.99
N TRP A 94 5.88 -6.48 -10.99
CA TRP A 94 5.17 -5.85 -9.87
C TRP A 94 6.08 -5.70 -8.65
N PRO A 95 6.17 -4.52 -8.01
CA PRO A 95 6.80 -4.43 -6.70
C PRO A 95 6.03 -5.25 -5.66
N GLN A 96 6.74 -5.90 -4.75
CA GLN A 96 6.12 -6.65 -3.66
C GLN A 96 5.34 -5.73 -2.70
N ASN A 97 5.86 -4.52 -2.46
CA ASN A 97 5.25 -3.51 -1.61
C ASN A 97 5.25 -2.13 -2.28
N ILE A 98 4.21 -1.35 -2.00
CA ILE A 98 4.08 0.06 -2.37
C ILE A 98 3.72 0.82 -1.09
N TRP A 99 4.30 2.00 -0.92
CA TRP A 99 4.03 2.86 0.23
C TRP A 99 3.47 4.21 -0.18
N ALA A 100 2.57 4.74 0.63
CA ALA A 100 1.95 6.03 0.41
C ALA A 100 1.72 6.79 1.71
N VAL A 101 1.61 8.12 1.61
CA VAL A 101 1.25 9.00 2.72
C VAL A 101 0.01 9.79 2.32
N SER A 102 -1.05 9.74 3.13
CA SER A 102 -2.27 10.51 2.88
C SER A 102 -2.07 12.00 3.12
N ALA A 103 -3.08 12.79 2.74
CA ALA A 103 -3.10 14.23 3.01
C ALA A 103 -3.09 14.56 4.52
N SER A 104 -3.60 13.66 5.37
CA SER A 104 -3.56 13.78 6.84
C SER A 104 -2.20 13.37 7.44
N GLY A 105 -1.26 12.86 6.64
CA GLY A 105 0.05 12.39 7.08
C GLY A 105 0.07 10.93 7.55
N GLU A 106 -1.00 10.16 7.33
CA GLU A 106 -1.02 8.75 7.65
C GLU A 106 -0.25 7.94 6.61
N VAL A 107 0.59 7.01 7.08
CA VAL A 107 1.41 6.15 6.22
C VAL A 107 0.73 4.81 6.00
N PHE A 108 0.74 4.35 4.76
CA PHE A 108 0.14 3.10 4.31
C PHE A 108 1.17 2.21 3.63
N GLU A 109 1.01 0.91 3.79
CA GLU A 109 1.73 -0.13 3.04
C GLU A 109 0.70 -0.96 2.28
N ALA A 110 0.90 -1.10 0.97
CA ALA A 110 0.18 -2.01 0.11
C ALA A 110 1.09 -3.15 -0.32
N GLN A 111 0.63 -4.38 -0.15
CA GLN A 111 1.34 -5.59 -0.52
C GLN A 111 0.67 -6.25 -1.74
N LEU A 112 1.49 -6.74 -2.67
CA LEU A 112 1.00 -7.51 -3.81
C LEU A 112 0.33 -8.81 -3.33
N GLU A 113 -0.94 -8.96 -3.65
CA GLU A 113 -1.77 -10.12 -3.32
C GLU A 113 -1.79 -11.12 -4.49
N ASN A 114 -1.88 -10.62 -5.73
CA ASN A 114 -1.90 -11.44 -6.93
C ASN A 114 -1.04 -10.84 -8.04
N GLN A 115 0.10 -11.49 -8.30
CA GLN A 115 1.07 -11.08 -9.32
C GLN A 115 0.57 -11.25 -10.77
N SER A 116 -0.36 -12.19 -11.02
CA SER A 116 -0.93 -12.39 -12.35
C SER A 116 -1.90 -11.27 -12.75
N THR A 117 -2.48 -10.58 -11.77
CA THR A 117 -3.47 -9.52 -12.00
C THR A 117 -3.05 -8.14 -11.49
N GLY A 118 -1.87 -8.01 -10.87
CA GLY A 118 -1.40 -6.73 -10.32
C GLY A 118 -2.28 -6.19 -9.20
N VAL A 119 -2.88 -7.09 -8.40
CA VAL A 119 -3.79 -6.71 -7.32
C VAL A 119 -3.00 -6.54 -6.03
N TYR A 120 -3.19 -5.39 -5.38
CA TYR A 120 -2.58 -5.04 -4.10
C TYR A 120 -3.65 -4.93 -3.02
N HIS A 121 -3.25 -5.28 -1.80
CA HIS A 121 -4.02 -5.07 -0.60
C HIS A 121 -3.21 -4.24 0.39
N GLY A 122 -3.80 -3.18 0.95
CA GLY A 122 -3.08 -2.24 1.80
C GLY A 122 -3.68 -2.01 3.16
N TYR A 123 -2.83 -1.59 4.09
CA TYR A 123 -3.14 -1.36 5.49
C TYR A 123 -2.38 -0.14 6.02
N PRO A 124 -2.90 0.55 7.05
CA PRO A 124 -2.16 1.59 7.72
C PRO A 124 -0.95 0.97 8.42
N MET A 125 0.19 1.64 8.36
CA MET A 125 1.36 1.19 9.10
C MET A 125 1.19 1.52 10.60
N PRO A 126 1.56 0.64 11.54
CA PRO A 126 1.52 0.96 12.97
C PRO A 126 2.35 2.20 13.32
N GLU A 127 1.88 3.05 14.23
CA GLU A 127 2.58 4.29 14.62
C GLU A 127 3.98 4.05 15.19
N ASP A 128 4.21 2.88 15.79
CA ASP A 128 5.47 2.45 16.38
C ASP A 128 6.41 1.74 15.38
N ASP A 129 6.01 1.57 14.11
CA ASP A 129 6.87 1.06 13.05
C ASP A 129 7.87 2.15 12.60
N ASP A 130 9.12 2.02 13.02
CA ASP A 130 10.22 2.92 12.65
C ASP A 130 10.37 3.09 11.12
N PHE A 131 9.94 2.11 10.31
CA PHE A 131 9.97 2.23 8.85
C PHE A 131 9.05 3.33 8.32
N ARG A 132 8.00 3.73 9.05
CA ARG A 132 7.14 4.87 8.69
C ARG A 132 7.95 6.14 8.50
N LEU A 133 8.95 6.39 9.35
CA LEU A 133 9.79 7.58 9.26
C LEU A 133 10.54 7.62 7.93
N ASN A 134 11.04 6.47 7.47
CA ASN A 134 11.72 6.33 6.19
C ASN A 134 10.77 6.56 5.00
N VAL A 135 9.55 6.02 5.09
CA VAL A 135 8.50 6.26 4.08
C VAL A 135 8.18 7.75 3.99
N VAL A 136 7.93 8.42 5.11
CA VAL A 136 7.63 9.87 5.15
C VAL A 136 8.78 10.70 4.58
N GLU A 137 10.01 10.44 5.01
CA GLU A 137 11.20 11.14 4.51
C GLU A 137 11.32 11.01 2.99
N LYS A 138 11.20 9.80 2.45
CA LYS A 138 11.27 9.55 1.01
C LYS A 138 10.05 10.08 0.26
N TRP A 139 8.87 10.07 0.85
CA TRP A 139 7.64 10.60 0.26
C TRP A 139 7.77 12.09 -0.03
N HIS A 140 8.31 12.84 0.93
CA HIS A 140 8.56 14.27 0.78
C HIS A 140 9.74 14.55 -0.16
N ALA A 141 10.81 13.77 -0.09
CA ALA A 141 11.97 13.94 -0.98
C ALA A 141 11.66 13.65 -2.46
N ARG A 142 10.60 12.87 -2.73
CA ARG A 142 10.14 12.49 -4.08
C ARG A 142 8.88 13.24 -4.52
N GLY A 143 8.36 14.14 -3.68
CA GLY A 143 7.24 14.99 -4.02
C GLY A 143 7.65 16.05 -5.04
N PHE A 144 6.80 16.24 -6.05
CA PHE A 144 6.85 17.39 -6.95
C PHE A 144 6.47 18.68 -6.24
#